data_AF-A0A1W9YZ37-F1
#
_entry.id   AF-A0A1W9YZ37-F1
#
_cell.length_a   1.000
_cell.length_b   1.000
_cell.length_c   1.000
_cell.angle_alpha   90.00
_cell.angle_beta   90.00
_cell.angle_gamma   90.00
#
_symmetry.space_group_name_H-M   'P 1'
#
loop_
_entity.id
_entity.type
_entity.pdbx_description
1 polymer ?
#
loop_
_entity_poly.entity_id
_entity_poly.type
_entity_poly.pdbx_seq_one_letter_code
_entity_poly.pdbx_strand_id
1 'polypeptide(L)'
;MTAAIACAPGVLADPGIDPAEPDVDPVFAPAIDPALEPPLSPVVQPAAVALPPPPGPLPHGSVSSPPPVTTRTPDGWTLTLSAADETQLVRAPLTTAISSRSYVVGGTFRGNITGPADGPPPEGVMEVGYQIGCGIDMSTSNGVTLTGTAGVTPSVGLAGVDVADPALDGLVPVLTTPVTGGVAVGLKPGIINIVPVTEKEFRGADPWVLVSNFQVKIDGCVGQSFIRSYAFLTRSTDESDAVLAYYGETKVV
;
A
#
# COMPACT_ATOMS: atom_id res chain seq x y z
N MET A 1 -13.27 -30.38 55.58
CA MET A 1 -12.45 -30.40 54.36
C MET A 1 -13.39 -30.14 53.18
N THR A 2 -13.26 -28.95 52.61
CA THR A 2 -13.56 -28.54 51.22
C THR A 2 -14.94 -28.86 50.64
N ALA A 3 -15.83 -27.88 50.69
CA ALA A 3 -17.02 -27.78 49.85
C ALA A 3 -16.65 -27.15 48.49
N ALA A 4 -17.15 -27.73 47.40
CA ALA A 4 -17.17 -27.13 46.07
C ALA A 4 -18.63 -26.73 45.73
N ILE A 5 -18.78 -25.48 45.33
CA ILE A 5 -20.03 -24.78 44.99
C ILE A 5 -20.29 -24.96 43.49
N ALA A 6 -21.52 -25.34 43.13
CA ALA A 6 -22.09 -25.11 41.79
C ALA A 6 -23.49 -24.50 41.95
N CYS A 7 -23.66 -23.28 41.43
CA CYS A 7 -24.90 -22.51 41.41
C CYS A 7 -25.86 -22.98 40.31
N ALA A 8 -27.16 -23.05 40.66
CA ALA A 8 -28.26 -22.82 39.73
C ALA A 8 -29.31 -21.97 40.47
N PRO A 9 -29.80 -20.84 39.91
CA PRO A 9 -30.91 -20.12 40.52
C PRO A 9 -32.24 -20.63 39.95
N GLY A 10 -33.10 -21.10 40.85
CA GLY A 10 -34.54 -21.17 40.64
C GLY A 10 -35.20 -19.86 41.10
N VAL A 11 -36.32 -19.52 40.47
CA VAL A 11 -37.34 -18.58 40.94
C VAL A 11 -38.66 -19.19 40.50
N LEU A 12 -39.34 -19.95 41.38
CA LEU A 12 -40.40 -19.52 42.30
C LEU A 12 -41.63 -18.95 41.58
N ALA A 13 -42.69 -19.76 41.60
CA ALA A 13 -44.04 -19.47 41.14
C ALA A 13 -44.77 -18.51 42.10
N ASP A 14 -45.60 -17.63 41.53
CA ASP A 14 -46.57 -16.80 42.25
C ASP A 14 -48.00 -17.26 41.87
N PRO A 15 -48.89 -17.58 42.83
CA PRO A 15 -50.25 -18.01 42.55
C PRO A 15 -51.23 -16.85 42.75
N GLY A 16 -51.81 -16.34 41.66
CA GLY A 16 -52.82 -15.28 41.73
C GLY A 16 -53.75 -15.31 40.52
N ILE A 17 -54.86 -16.02 40.67
CA ILE A 17 -55.95 -16.20 39.70
C ILE A 17 -56.78 -14.91 39.62
N ASP A 18 -56.96 -14.36 38.42
CA ASP A 18 -57.83 -13.22 38.14
C ASP A 18 -59.30 -13.70 37.95
N PRO A 19 -60.28 -13.20 38.73
CA PRO A 19 -61.69 -13.65 38.68
C PRO A 19 -62.52 -13.14 37.49
N ALA A 20 -61.91 -12.52 36.48
CA ALA A 20 -62.63 -11.80 35.41
C ALA A 20 -62.69 -12.49 34.03
N GLU A 21 -62.17 -13.72 33.86
CA GLU A 21 -62.35 -14.47 32.60
C GLU A 21 -63.51 -15.46 32.68
N PRO A 22 -64.50 -15.41 31.76
CA PRO A 22 -65.62 -16.35 31.74
C PRO A 22 -65.21 -17.74 31.22
N ASP A 23 -65.60 -18.77 31.96
CA ASP A 23 -65.54 -20.19 31.60
C ASP A 23 -66.31 -20.48 30.29
N VAL A 24 -65.68 -21.19 29.35
CA VAL A 24 -66.35 -21.72 28.15
C VAL A 24 -66.14 -23.23 28.08
N ASP A 25 -67.23 -23.96 28.32
CA ASP A 25 -67.37 -25.42 28.20
C ASP A 25 -67.06 -25.95 26.78
N PRO A 26 -66.64 -27.23 26.62
CA PRO A 26 -66.27 -27.79 25.32
C PRO A 26 -67.53 -28.18 24.52
N VAL A 27 -67.83 -27.44 23.46
CA VAL A 27 -68.93 -27.76 22.54
C VAL A 27 -68.40 -28.41 21.26
N PHE A 28 -68.81 -29.67 21.07
CA PHE A 28 -68.98 -30.48 19.84
C PHE A 28 -68.31 -30.01 18.53
N ALA A 29 -67.52 -30.89 17.92
CA ALA A 29 -66.87 -30.68 16.61
C ALA A 29 -67.90 -30.46 15.48
N PRO A 30 -67.71 -29.47 14.58
CA PRO A 30 -68.54 -29.35 13.40
C PRO A 30 -68.09 -30.34 12.31
N ALA A 31 -69.03 -31.12 11.79
CA ALA A 31 -68.84 -31.96 10.61
C ALA A 31 -68.57 -31.07 9.38
N ILE A 32 -67.51 -31.36 8.64
CA ILE A 32 -67.18 -30.68 7.37
C ILE A 32 -68.00 -31.33 6.26
N ASP A 33 -68.84 -30.54 5.59
CA ASP A 33 -69.53 -30.90 4.36
C ASP A 33 -68.55 -30.82 3.17
N PRO A 34 -68.24 -31.93 2.47
CA PRO A 34 -67.20 -31.96 1.43
C PRO A 34 -67.60 -31.30 0.10
N ALA A 35 -68.74 -30.61 0.00
CA ALA A 35 -69.29 -30.13 -1.27
C ALA A 35 -68.98 -28.64 -1.63
N LEU A 36 -68.14 -27.92 -0.87
CA LEU A 36 -67.91 -26.48 -1.05
C LEU A 36 -66.43 -26.04 -1.11
N GLU A 37 -65.60 -26.71 -1.91
CA GLU A 37 -64.24 -26.22 -2.22
C GLU A 37 -64.19 -25.49 -3.58
N PRO A 38 -63.84 -24.18 -3.63
CA PRO A 38 -63.55 -23.49 -4.88
C PRO A 38 -62.16 -23.89 -5.43
N PRO A 39 -61.96 -23.92 -6.77
CA PRO A 39 -60.71 -24.40 -7.35
C PRO A 39 -59.54 -23.47 -6.99
N LEU A 40 -58.50 -24.04 -6.39
CA LEU A 40 -57.24 -23.37 -6.07
C LEU A 40 -56.55 -22.90 -7.36
N SER A 41 -56.60 -21.58 -7.61
CA SER A 41 -55.75 -20.95 -8.62
C SER A 41 -54.34 -20.73 -8.05
N PRO A 42 -53.26 -21.03 -8.79
CA PRO A 42 -51.91 -20.91 -8.27
C PRO A 42 -51.54 -19.45 -8.03
N VAL A 43 -51.17 -19.11 -6.79
CA VAL A 43 -50.57 -17.82 -6.41
C VAL A 43 -49.18 -17.74 -7.01
N VAL A 44 -48.98 -16.81 -7.95
CA VAL A 44 -47.65 -16.48 -8.48
C VAL A 44 -46.89 -15.67 -7.45
N GLN A 45 -45.77 -16.22 -6.96
CA GLN A 45 -44.87 -15.55 -6.01
C GLN A 45 -44.09 -14.43 -6.73
N PRO A 46 -43.89 -13.25 -6.11
CA PRO A 46 -43.07 -12.20 -6.69
C PRO A 46 -41.59 -12.62 -6.69
N ALA A 47 -40.94 -12.51 -7.85
CA ALA A 47 -39.54 -12.86 -8.02
C ALA A 47 -38.65 -11.95 -7.16
N ALA A 48 -37.80 -12.56 -6.32
CA ALA A 48 -36.78 -11.85 -5.57
C ALA A 48 -35.73 -11.25 -6.51
N VAL A 49 -35.46 -9.95 -6.38
CA VAL A 49 -34.35 -9.29 -7.07
C VAL A 49 -33.05 -9.74 -6.41
N ALA A 50 -32.23 -10.50 -7.14
CA ALA A 50 -30.92 -10.92 -6.67
C ALA A 50 -30.00 -9.69 -6.51
N LEU A 51 -29.46 -9.49 -5.31
CA LEU A 51 -28.36 -8.55 -5.10
C LEU A 51 -27.14 -9.04 -5.88
N PRO A 52 -26.37 -8.15 -6.52
CA PRO A 52 -25.14 -8.55 -7.20
C PRO A 52 -24.18 -9.19 -6.19
N PRO A 53 -23.46 -10.26 -6.59
CA PRO A 53 -22.53 -10.94 -5.70
C PRO A 53 -21.43 -9.95 -5.24
N PRO A 54 -20.96 -10.07 -3.98
CA PRO A 54 -19.83 -9.27 -3.52
C PRO A 54 -18.61 -9.53 -4.43
N PRO A 55 -17.78 -8.51 -4.71
CA PRO A 55 -16.60 -8.68 -5.53
C PRO A 55 -15.73 -9.79 -4.95
N GLY A 56 -15.31 -10.73 -5.80
CA GLY A 56 -14.48 -11.85 -5.39
C GLY A 56 -13.15 -11.40 -4.77
N PRO A 57 -12.41 -12.30 -4.08
CA PRO A 57 -11.07 -12.00 -3.62
C PRO A 57 -10.24 -11.52 -4.80
N LEU A 58 -9.63 -10.34 -4.65
CA LEU A 58 -8.82 -9.79 -5.72
C LEU A 58 -7.63 -10.73 -6.02
N PRO A 59 -7.16 -10.83 -7.27
CA PRO A 59 -6.01 -11.64 -7.63
C PRO A 59 -4.79 -11.30 -6.76
N HIS A 60 -3.93 -12.28 -6.46
CA HIS A 60 -2.72 -12.01 -5.68
C HIS A 60 -1.95 -10.80 -6.23
N GLY A 61 -1.69 -9.83 -5.36
CA GLY A 61 -0.97 -8.60 -5.71
C GLY A 61 -1.83 -7.49 -6.29
N SER A 62 -3.13 -7.66 -6.48
CA SER A 62 -4.03 -6.58 -6.86
C SER A 62 -3.91 -5.36 -5.94
N VAL A 63 -4.11 -4.18 -6.51
CA VAL A 63 -4.20 -2.93 -5.77
C VAL A 63 -5.47 -2.21 -6.21
N SER A 64 -6.13 -1.55 -5.26
CA SER A 64 -7.29 -0.72 -5.57
C SER A 64 -6.84 0.48 -6.40
N SER A 65 -7.52 0.73 -7.52
CA SER A 65 -7.31 1.94 -8.31
C SER A 65 -8.19 3.07 -7.78
N PRO A 66 -7.63 4.24 -7.44
CA PRO A 66 -8.41 5.42 -7.11
C PRO A 66 -9.35 5.84 -8.26
N PRO A 67 -10.45 6.57 -7.95
CA PRO A 67 -11.35 7.09 -8.96
C PRO A 67 -10.65 7.92 -10.04
N PRO A 68 -11.19 8.01 -11.26
CA PRO A 68 -10.65 8.86 -12.31
C PRO A 68 -10.48 10.32 -11.86
N VAL A 69 -9.39 10.94 -12.28
CA VAL A 69 -9.15 12.38 -12.10
C VAL A 69 -9.54 13.12 -13.36
N THR A 70 -10.05 14.34 -13.21
CA THR A 70 -10.50 15.15 -14.35
C THR A 70 -10.09 16.60 -14.17
N THR A 71 -9.71 17.25 -15.26
CA THR A 71 -9.45 18.70 -15.29
C THR A 71 -10.04 19.34 -16.54
N ARG A 72 -10.33 20.64 -16.45
CA ARG A 72 -10.78 21.45 -17.58
C ARG A 72 -9.71 22.48 -17.92
N THR A 73 -9.40 22.59 -19.20
CA THR A 73 -8.39 23.52 -19.71
C THR A 73 -9.03 24.86 -20.09
N PRO A 74 -8.25 25.96 -20.11
CA PRO A 74 -8.76 27.29 -20.47
C PRO A 74 -9.38 27.38 -21.87
N ASP A 75 -8.90 26.55 -22.80
CA ASP A 75 -9.38 26.47 -24.18
C ASP A 75 -10.57 25.50 -24.36
N GLY A 76 -11.19 25.07 -23.26
CA GLY A 76 -12.49 24.40 -23.27
C GLY A 76 -12.44 22.88 -23.38
N TRP A 77 -11.27 22.25 -23.26
CA TRP A 77 -11.13 20.79 -23.24
C TRP A 77 -11.29 20.23 -21.82
N THR A 78 -11.69 18.98 -21.75
CA THR A 78 -11.76 18.20 -20.51
C THR A 78 -10.89 16.96 -20.67
N LEU A 79 -9.92 16.81 -19.78
CA LEU A 79 -9.02 15.66 -19.73
C LEU A 79 -9.44 14.80 -18.54
N THR A 80 -9.57 13.50 -18.76
CA THR A 80 -9.82 12.49 -17.73
C THR A 80 -8.71 11.46 -17.78
N LEU A 81 -8.22 11.03 -16.62
CA LEU A 81 -7.19 10.00 -16.51
C LEU A 81 -7.58 9.00 -15.42
N SER A 82 -7.46 7.71 -15.72
CA SER A 82 -7.81 6.63 -14.81
C SER A 82 -6.85 5.45 -14.92
N ALA A 83 -6.87 4.60 -13.90
CA ALA A 83 -6.23 3.29 -13.90
C ALA A 83 -7.25 2.21 -13.52
N ALA A 84 -7.00 1.00 -13.98
CA ALA A 84 -7.78 -0.19 -13.66
C ALA A 84 -6.87 -1.44 -13.64
N ASP A 85 -7.34 -2.49 -12.96
CA ASP A 85 -6.67 -3.80 -12.90
C ASP A 85 -5.21 -3.72 -12.43
N GLU A 86 -4.93 -2.80 -11.51
CA GLU A 86 -3.59 -2.59 -11.01
C GLU A 86 -3.12 -3.76 -10.16
N THR A 87 -1.86 -4.15 -10.36
CA THR A 87 -1.18 -5.20 -9.60
C THR A 87 0.20 -4.75 -9.19
N GLN A 88 0.60 -5.13 -7.98
CA GLN A 88 1.89 -4.86 -7.35
C GLN A 88 2.28 -6.09 -6.52
N LEU A 89 3.08 -6.97 -7.11
CA LEU A 89 3.56 -8.20 -6.51
C LEU A 89 5.00 -8.04 -6.05
N VAL A 90 5.30 -8.44 -4.82
CA VAL A 90 6.67 -8.46 -4.31
C VAL A 90 7.41 -9.64 -4.93
N ARG A 91 8.64 -9.41 -5.39
CA ARG A 91 9.52 -10.45 -5.94
C ARG A 91 10.89 -10.37 -5.28
N ALA A 92 11.55 -11.52 -5.14
CA ALA A 92 12.92 -11.57 -4.66
C ALA A 92 13.83 -10.74 -5.58
N PRO A 93 14.68 -9.84 -5.03
CA PRO A 93 15.66 -9.11 -5.82
C PRO A 93 16.68 -10.05 -6.48
N LEU A 94 17.06 -9.76 -7.73
CA LEU A 94 18.03 -10.58 -8.46
C LEU A 94 19.44 -10.54 -7.83
N THR A 95 19.77 -9.43 -7.16
CA THR A 95 21.05 -9.24 -6.45
C THR A 95 21.09 -9.94 -5.10
N THR A 96 19.96 -10.48 -4.60
CA THR A 96 19.80 -11.06 -3.25
C THR A 96 20.18 -10.13 -2.09
N ALA A 97 20.44 -8.85 -2.36
CA ALA A 97 20.80 -7.90 -1.34
C ALA A 97 19.59 -7.60 -0.45
N ILE A 98 19.80 -7.64 0.86
CA ILE A 98 18.77 -7.38 1.87
C ILE A 98 18.23 -5.94 1.78
N SER A 99 19.05 -5.02 1.24
CA SER A 99 18.70 -3.62 0.96
C SER A 99 18.07 -3.41 -0.42
N SER A 100 17.80 -4.46 -1.20
CA SER A 100 17.13 -4.32 -2.48
C SER A 100 15.66 -4.69 -2.37
N ARG A 101 14.81 -4.04 -3.17
CA ARG A 101 13.40 -4.37 -3.33
C ARG A 101 13.08 -4.55 -4.80
N SER A 102 12.25 -5.52 -5.11
CA SER A 102 11.79 -5.76 -6.48
C SER A 102 10.30 -6.06 -6.47
N TYR A 103 9.62 -5.52 -7.48
CA TYR A 103 8.19 -5.70 -7.67
C TYR A 103 7.92 -6.10 -9.11
N VAL A 104 6.90 -6.92 -9.31
CA VAL A 104 6.27 -7.12 -10.60
C VAL A 104 4.96 -6.35 -10.58
N VAL A 105 4.83 -5.42 -11.51
CA VAL A 105 3.69 -4.50 -11.56
C VAL A 105 2.92 -4.65 -12.87
N GLY A 106 1.66 -4.26 -12.81
CA GLY A 106 0.78 -4.20 -13.95
C GLY A 106 -0.42 -3.28 -13.70
N GLY A 107 -1.15 -2.99 -14.76
CA GLY A 107 -2.33 -2.12 -14.74
C GLY A 107 -2.63 -1.57 -16.12
N THR A 108 -3.88 -1.16 -16.32
CA THR A 108 -4.31 -0.46 -17.53
C THR A 108 -4.59 0.99 -17.19
N PHE A 109 -3.89 1.89 -17.85
CA PHE A 109 -4.07 3.34 -17.69
C PHE A 109 -4.78 3.87 -18.92
N ARG A 110 -5.79 4.72 -18.72
CA ARG A 110 -6.62 5.27 -19.81
C ARG A 110 -6.77 6.77 -19.66
N GLY A 111 -6.47 7.49 -20.73
CA GLY A 111 -6.86 8.88 -20.91
C GLY A 111 -8.17 8.97 -21.70
N ASN A 112 -8.96 10.00 -21.42
CA ASN A 112 -10.07 10.43 -22.26
C ASN A 112 -10.03 11.95 -22.38
N ILE A 113 -10.05 12.44 -23.60
CA ILE A 113 -9.91 13.86 -23.93
C ILE A 113 -11.11 14.28 -24.75
N THR A 114 -11.96 15.10 -24.16
CA THR A 114 -13.18 15.61 -24.80
C THR A 114 -13.07 17.11 -24.99
N GLY A 115 -13.41 17.57 -26.20
CA GLY A 115 -13.25 18.95 -26.60
C GLY A 115 -14.43 19.46 -27.42
N PRO A 116 -14.33 20.70 -27.93
CA PRO A 116 -15.30 21.28 -28.85
C PRO A 116 -15.48 20.40 -30.10
N ALA A 117 -16.69 20.36 -30.66
CA ALA A 117 -17.05 19.48 -31.78
C ALA A 117 -16.20 19.68 -33.05
N ASP A 118 -15.72 20.90 -33.30
CA ASP A 118 -14.94 21.27 -34.49
C ASP A 118 -13.43 21.38 -34.19
N GLY A 119 -12.97 20.92 -33.03
CA GLY A 119 -11.55 20.93 -32.67
C GLY A 119 -10.74 19.89 -33.45
N PRO A 120 -9.44 20.13 -33.71
CA PRO A 120 -8.56 19.08 -34.23
C PRO A 120 -8.51 17.90 -33.25
N PRO A 121 -8.20 16.67 -33.72
CA PRO A 121 -7.98 15.54 -32.83
C PRO A 121 -6.93 15.89 -31.78
N PRO A 122 -7.19 15.65 -30.48
CA PRO A 122 -6.21 15.96 -29.45
C PRO A 122 -4.99 15.08 -29.63
N GLU A 123 -3.83 15.62 -29.32
CA GLU A 123 -2.56 14.91 -29.36
C GLU A 123 -1.70 15.29 -28.16
N GLY A 124 -0.65 14.53 -27.92
CA GLY A 124 0.27 14.77 -26.81
C GLY A 124 0.90 13.48 -26.32
N VAL A 125 1.25 13.43 -25.03
CA VAL A 125 2.01 12.35 -24.42
C VAL A 125 1.28 11.80 -23.20
N MET A 126 1.19 10.48 -23.12
CA MET A 126 0.77 9.76 -21.94
C MET A 126 1.96 9.02 -21.32
N GLU A 127 2.41 9.49 -20.16
CA GLU A 127 3.49 8.86 -19.38
C GLU A 127 2.87 7.99 -18.29
N VAL A 128 3.41 6.79 -18.11
CA VAL A 128 3.01 5.88 -17.03
C VAL A 128 4.25 5.35 -16.35
N GLY A 129 4.22 5.28 -15.02
CA GLY A 129 5.29 4.66 -14.27
C GLY A 129 4.92 4.34 -12.84
N TYR A 130 5.95 4.05 -12.05
CA TYR A 130 5.83 3.75 -10.64
C TYR A 130 6.80 4.58 -9.82
N GLN A 131 6.35 5.00 -8.66
CA GLN A 131 7.17 5.67 -7.66
C GLN A 131 7.47 4.69 -6.53
N ILE A 132 8.75 4.59 -6.16
CA ILE A 132 9.19 3.80 -5.02
C ILE A 132 9.81 4.73 -3.98
N GLY A 133 9.20 4.80 -2.81
CA GLY A 133 9.74 5.47 -1.63
C GLY A 133 10.49 4.48 -0.75
N CYS A 134 11.73 4.83 -0.40
CA CYS A 134 12.50 4.13 0.64
C CYS A 134 12.42 4.92 1.94
N GLY A 135 12.13 4.27 3.07
CA GLY A 135 12.21 4.95 4.38
C GLY A 135 13.61 5.48 4.67
N ILE A 136 14.63 4.70 4.31
CA ILE A 136 16.05 5.04 4.42
C ILE A 136 16.75 4.70 3.11
N ASP A 137 17.46 5.68 2.54
CA ASP A 137 18.25 5.50 1.32
C ASP A 137 19.75 5.35 1.66
N MET A 138 20.30 4.19 1.28
CA MET A 138 21.74 3.87 1.32
C MET A 138 22.37 3.79 -0.07
N SER A 139 21.62 4.03 -1.15
CA SER A 139 22.15 3.93 -2.51
C SER A 139 23.18 5.03 -2.81
N THR A 140 23.01 6.20 -2.19
CA THR A 140 23.86 7.38 -2.38
C THR A 140 24.69 7.76 -1.15
N SER A 141 24.54 7.04 -0.05
CA SER A 141 25.30 7.29 1.18
C SER A 141 26.50 6.36 1.27
N ASN A 142 27.52 6.75 2.05
CA ASN A 142 28.65 5.86 2.38
C ASN A 142 28.24 4.66 3.26
N GLY A 143 26.93 4.46 3.49
CA GLY A 143 26.38 3.42 4.35
C GLY A 143 27.01 3.45 5.74
N VAL A 144 27.55 2.31 6.15
CA VAL A 144 28.36 2.17 7.36
C VAL A 144 29.83 2.06 6.95
N THR A 145 30.61 3.11 7.21
CA THR A 145 32.06 3.06 7.02
C THR A 145 32.72 2.69 8.34
N LEU A 146 33.41 1.54 8.35
CA LEU A 146 34.32 1.17 9.42
C LEU A 146 35.74 1.58 9.04
N THR A 147 36.27 2.58 9.74
CA THR A 147 37.65 3.01 9.61
C THR A 147 38.44 2.45 10.78
N GLY A 148 39.41 1.58 10.50
CA GLY A 148 40.34 1.07 11.50
C GLY A 148 41.76 1.40 11.10
N THR A 149 42.48 2.13 11.94
CA THR A 149 43.92 2.36 11.79
C THR A 149 44.64 1.74 12.97
N ALA A 150 45.50 0.77 12.69
CA ALA A 150 46.49 0.26 13.63
C ALA A 150 47.85 0.74 13.16
N GLY A 151 48.56 1.48 14.02
CA GLY A 151 49.87 2.05 13.71
C GLY A 151 50.90 1.64 14.75
N VAL A 152 52.16 1.76 14.38
CA VAL A 152 53.29 1.66 15.29
C VAL A 152 54.02 2.99 15.20
N THR A 153 53.89 3.82 16.22
CA THR A 153 54.56 5.12 16.34
C THR A 153 55.73 4.98 17.29
N PRO A 154 56.99 5.00 16.78
CA PRO A 154 58.14 5.17 17.64
C PRO A 154 58.09 6.60 18.18
N SER A 155 57.97 6.73 19.50
CA SER A 155 58.09 7.98 20.22
C SER A 155 59.31 7.92 21.13
N VAL A 156 59.68 9.08 21.67
CA VAL A 156 60.75 9.17 22.66
C VAL A 156 60.11 9.60 23.97
N GLY A 157 60.12 8.71 24.94
CA GLY A 157 59.64 8.96 26.29
C GLY A 157 60.77 9.50 27.17
N LEU A 158 60.41 10.33 28.14
CA LEU A 158 61.33 10.71 29.21
C LEU A 158 61.31 9.56 30.23
N ALA A 159 62.37 8.77 30.30
CA ALA A 159 62.53 7.81 31.38
C ALA A 159 63.26 8.50 32.54
N GLY A 160 62.82 8.22 33.77
CA GLY A 160 63.56 8.65 34.96
C GLY A 160 63.05 9.91 35.68
N VAL A 161 61.76 10.26 35.61
CA VAL A 161 61.17 11.09 36.69
C VAL A 161 60.93 10.20 37.91
N ASP A 162 62.01 9.81 38.59
CA ASP A 162 61.89 9.20 39.90
C ASP A 162 61.64 10.29 40.94
N VAL A 163 60.78 10.05 41.92
CA VAL A 163 60.36 11.05 42.93
C VAL A 163 61.51 11.44 43.89
N ALA A 164 62.66 10.77 43.78
CA ALA A 164 63.83 10.96 44.62
C ALA A 164 64.95 11.80 43.96
N ASP A 165 65.03 11.88 42.62
CA ASP A 165 66.02 12.70 41.93
C ASP A 165 65.46 13.20 40.58
N PRO A 166 65.25 14.52 40.39
CA PRO A 166 64.65 15.08 39.18
C PRO A 166 65.61 15.15 37.98
N ALA A 167 66.74 14.44 38.01
CA ALA A 167 67.64 14.35 36.88
C ALA A 167 67.04 13.50 35.76
N LEU A 168 66.85 14.12 34.59
CA LEU A 168 66.43 13.46 33.36
C LEU A 168 67.45 12.39 32.94
N ASP A 169 67.20 11.11 33.23
CA ASP A 169 68.08 9.98 32.89
C ASP A 169 67.99 9.54 31.41
N GLY A 170 67.67 10.50 30.53
CA GLY A 170 67.76 10.35 29.10
C GLY A 170 66.45 10.00 28.37
N LEU A 171 66.50 10.21 27.06
CA LEU A 171 65.43 9.90 26.12
C LEU A 171 65.43 8.38 25.87
N VAL A 172 64.36 7.69 26.25
CA VAL A 172 64.20 6.27 25.96
C VAL A 172 63.23 6.12 24.79
N PRO A 173 63.59 5.38 23.72
CA PRO A 173 62.67 5.09 22.64
C PRO A 173 61.52 4.23 23.16
N VAL A 174 60.30 4.74 23.03
CA VAL A 174 59.06 4.05 23.40
C VAL A 174 58.31 3.70 22.13
N LEU A 175 57.90 2.45 22.01
CA LEU A 175 57.08 2.01 20.90
C LEU A 175 55.61 2.08 21.30
N THR A 176 54.86 3.00 20.71
CA THR A 176 53.42 3.13 20.95
C THR A 176 52.64 2.52 19.81
N THR A 177 51.62 1.74 20.11
CA THR A 177 50.77 1.12 19.09
C THR A 177 49.34 1.63 19.23
N PRO A 178 49.03 2.84 18.73
CA PRO A 178 47.67 3.32 18.76
C PRO A 178 46.81 2.44 17.86
N VAL A 179 45.73 1.92 18.43
CA VAL A 179 44.64 1.27 17.70
C VAL A 179 43.46 2.24 17.80
N THR A 180 43.07 2.82 16.66
CA THR A 180 41.93 3.71 16.57
C THR A 180 40.93 3.14 15.57
N GLY A 181 39.72 2.91 16.04
CA GLY A 181 38.59 2.50 15.23
C GLY A 181 37.49 3.56 15.29
N GLY A 182 36.84 3.81 14.16
CA GLY A 182 35.67 4.66 14.05
C GLY A 182 34.62 3.99 13.18
N VAL A 183 33.36 4.11 13.59
CA VAL A 183 32.20 3.74 12.77
C VAL A 183 31.47 5.02 12.46
N ALA A 184 31.37 5.38 11.17
CA ALA A 184 30.51 6.46 10.72
C ALA A 184 29.33 5.87 9.94
N VAL A 185 28.14 6.34 10.28
CA VAL A 185 26.89 5.92 9.65
C VAL A 185 26.35 7.12 8.88
N GLY A 186 26.46 7.08 7.56
CA GLY A 186 25.82 8.05 6.68
C GLY A 186 24.54 7.44 6.17
N LEU A 187 23.38 7.88 6.66
CA LEU A 187 22.07 7.52 6.10
C LEU A 187 21.40 8.79 5.57
N LYS A 188 20.93 8.74 4.33
CA LYS A 188 20.17 9.85 3.75
C LYS A 188 18.68 9.67 4.07
N PRO A 189 17.94 10.74 4.40
CA PRO A 189 16.48 10.67 4.48
C PRO A 189 15.89 10.08 3.21
N GLY A 190 14.82 9.31 3.36
CA GLY A 190 14.13 8.62 2.27
C GLY A 190 13.84 9.49 1.07
N ILE A 191 14.21 9.03 -0.12
CA ILE A 191 13.88 9.65 -1.40
C ILE A 191 12.81 8.84 -2.15
N ILE A 192 12.05 9.53 -3.01
CA ILE A 192 11.11 8.90 -3.94
C ILE A 192 11.85 8.72 -5.27
N ASN A 193 12.01 7.48 -5.71
CA ASN A 193 12.55 7.16 -7.02
C ASN A 193 11.41 6.95 -8.01
N ILE A 194 11.49 7.65 -9.14
CA ILE A 194 10.53 7.54 -10.24
C ILE A 194 11.08 6.56 -11.25
N VAL A 195 10.33 5.49 -11.54
CA VAL A 195 10.64 4.54 -12.60
C VAL A 195 9.63 4.73 -13.73
N PRO A 196 10.00 5.45 -14.81
CA PRO A 196 9.15 5.57 -15.99
C PRO A 196 9.08 4.21 -16.68
N VAL A 197 7.86 3.77 -17.01
CA VAL A 197 7.63 2.51 -17.74
C VAL A 197 7.52 2.78 -19.22
N THR A 198 6.73 3.77 -19.60
CA THR A 198 6.57 4.16 -21.00
C THR A 198 6.07 5.59 -21.11
N GLU A 199 6.48 6.24 -22.19
CA GLU A 199 5.90 7.46 -22.71
C GLU A 199 5.25 7.13 -24.05
N LYS A 200 3.96 7.39 -24.17
CA LYS A 200 3.19 7.11 -25.37
C LYS A 200 2.72 8.42 -26.00
N GLU A 201 3.33 8.77 -27.12
CA GLU A 201 2.76 9.78 -28.02
C GLU A 201 1.44 9.26 -28.61
N PHE A 202 0.41 10.09 -28.58
CA PHE A 202 -0.91 9.75 -29.08
C PHE A 202 -1.49 10.87 -29.94
N ARG A 203 -2.40 10.46 -30.82
CA ARG A 203 -3.32 11.32 -31.55
C ARG A 203 -4.70 10.67 -31.52
N GLY A 204 -5.68 11.38 -30.97
CA GLY A 204 -7.02 10.86 -30.69
C GLY A 204 -7.41 11.04 -29.23
N ALA A 205 -8.71 10.85 -28.95
CA ALA A 205 -9.32 11.17 -27.66
C ALA A 205 -9.02 10.16 -26.55
N ASP A 206 -8.73 8.90 -26.90
CA ASP A 206 -8.68 7.79 -25.93
C ASP A 206 -7.32 7.06 -25.93
N PRO A 207 -6.23 7.71 -25.49
CA PRO A 207 -4.95 7.03 -25.31
C PRO A 207 -5.02 6.03 -24.16
N TRP A 208 -4.34 4.90 -24.30
CA TRP A 208 -4.23 3.90 -23.25
C TRP A 208 -2.87 3.24 -23.25
N VAL A 209 -2.48 2.76 -22.07
CA VAL A 209 -1.24 2.02 -21.84
C VAL A 209 -1.58 0.81 -20.98
N LEU A 210 -1.17 -0.38 -21.44
CA LEU A 210 -1.21 -1.61 -20.65
C LEU A 210 0.20 -1.92 -20.16
N VAL A 211 0.37 -1.96 -18.85
CA VAL A 211 1.58 -2.49 -18.20
C VAL A 211 1.28 -3.90 -17.74
N SER A 212 2.12 -4.86 -18.15
CA SER A 212 1.96 -6.26 -17.78
C SER A 212 3.31 -6.88 -17.43
N ASN A 213 3.37 -7.54 -16.27
CA ASN A 213 4.55 -8.26 -15.79
C ASN A 213 5.84 -7.42 -15.81
N PHE A 214 5.74 -6.11 -15.57
CA PHE A 214 6.90 -5.22 -15.61
C PHE A 214 7.67 -5.31 -14.30
N GLN A 215 8.97 -5.58 -14.36
CA GLN A 215 9.79 -5.70 -13.16
C GLN A 215 10.41 -4.36 -12.80
N VAL A 216 10.04 -3.82 -11.64
CA VAL A 216 10.64 -2.63 -11.05
C VAL A 216 11.62 -3.04 -9.97
N LYS A 217 12.76 -2.35 -9.87
CA LYS A 217 13.78 -2.60 -8.85
C LYS A 217 14.28 -1.31 -8.23
N ILE A 218 14.67 -1.40 -6.97
CA ILE A 218 15.42 -0.37 -6.26
C ILE A 218 16.47 -1.03 -5.37
N ASP A 219 17.65 -0.44 -5.32
CA ASP A 219 18.79 -0.87 -4.50
C ASP A 219 19.02 0.15 -3.38
N GLY A 220 19.60 -0.28 -2.24
CA GLY A 220 19.89 0.62 -1.11
C GLY A 220 18.67 1.07 -0.28
N CYS A 221 17.53 0.40 -0.45
CA CYS A 221 16.27 0.66 0.23
C CYS A 221 16.21 -0.15 1.54
N VAL A 222 16.49 0.49 2.68
CA VAL A 222 16.50 -0.19 4.00
C VAL A 222 15.17 -0.03 4.72
N GLY A 223 14.68 -1.14 5.27
CA GLY A 223 13.44 -1.18 6.03
C GLY A 223 12.21 -1.31 5.14
N GLN A 224 11.16 -0.58 5.49
CA GLN A 224 9.90 -0.54 4.75
C GLN A 224 10.04 0.24 3.44
N SER A 225 9.33 -0.24 2.45
CA SER A 225 9.30 0.31 1.11
C SER A 225 7.87 0.63 0.71
N PHE A 226 7.68 1.74 -0.01
CA PHE A 226 6.38 2.21 -0.45
C PHE A 226 6.38 2.24 -1.97
N ILE A 227 5.36 1.67 -2.60
CA ILE A 227 5.21 1.72 -4.06
C ILE A 227 3.82 2.24 -4.41
N ARG A 228 3.75 3.12 -5.41
CA ARG A 228 2.50 3.58 -6.03
C ARG A 228 2.69 3.78 -7.53
N SER A 229 1.63 3.61 -8.30
CA SER A 229 1.62 3.99 -9.71
C SER A 229 1.45 5.50 -9.86
N TYR A 230 1.90 6.03 -11.00
CA TYR A 230 1.53 7.34 -11.47
C TYR A 230 1.27 7.29 -12.97
N ALA A 231 0.46 8.23 -13.43
CA ALA A 231 0.31 8.51 -14.85
C ALA A 231 0.18 10.01 -15.07
N PHE A 232 0.79 10.50 -16.15
CA PHE A 232 0.62 11.86 -16.63
C PHE A 232 -0.02 11.82 -18.01
N LEU A 233 -1.09 12.59 -18.19
CA LEU A 233 -1.73 12.82 -19.47
C LEU A 233 -1.47 14.26 -19.85
N THR A 234 -0.62 14.46 -20.85
CA THR A 234 -0.32 15.76 -21.42
C THR A 234 -1.00 15.86 -22.77
N ARG A 235 -1.89 16.84 -22.91
CA ARG A 235 -2.43 17.26 -24.21
C ARG A 235 -1.61 18.46 -24.68
N SER A 236 -1.09 18.37 -25.88
CA SER A 236 -0.22 19.38 -26.49
C SER A 236 -0.90 20.04 -27.69
N THR A 237 -0.56 21.30 -27.91
CA THR A 237 -0.94 22.13 -29.05
C THR A 237 0.26 23.00 -29.42
N ASP A 238 0.21 23.71 -30.53
CA ASP A 238 1.28 24.64 -30.94
C ASP A 238 1.58 25.73 -29.89
N GLU A 239 0.60 26.08 -29.04
CA GLU A 239 0.66 27.22 -28.12
C GLU A 239 0.60 26.83 -26.63
N SER A 240 0.21 25.59 -26.30
CA SER A 240 -0.05 25.21 -24.90
C SER A 240 0.00 23.71 -24.64
N ASP A 241 0.40 23.37 -23.41
CA ASP A 241 0.32 22.04 -22.83
C ASP A 241 -0.64 22.02 -21.64
N ALA A 242 -1.50 21.01 -21.58
CA ALA A 242 -2.35 20.72 -20.44
C ALA A 242 -1.96 19.37 -19.83
N VAL A 243 -1.46 19.40 -18.60
CA VAL A 243 -0.94 18.22 -17.89
C VAL A 243 -1.91 17.81 -16.77
N LEU A 244 -2.35 16.55 -16.79
CA LEU A 244 -3.16 15.94 -15.75
C LEU A 244 -2.40 14.79 -15.11
N ALA A 245 -2.29 14.80 -13.78
CA ALA A 245 -1.61 13.74 -13.02
C ALA A 245 -2.61 12.86 -12.28
N TYR A 246 -2.39 11.54 -12.37
CA TYR A 246 -3.06 10.51 -11.59
C TYR A 246 -2.04 9.79 -10.70
N TYR A 247 -2.42 9.51 -9.47
CA TYR A 247 -1.63 8.73 -8.52
C TYR A 247 -2.47 7.57 -7.99
N GLY A 248 -1.93 6.36 -8.05
CA GLY A 248 -2.57 5.18 -7.50
C GLY A 248 -2.45 5.06 -5.98
N GLU A 249 -3.09 4.03 -5.42
CA GLU A 249 -2.96 3.71 -4.00
C GLU A 249 -1.52 3.32 -3.65
N THR A 250 -1.09 3.73 -2.46
CA THR A 250 0.26 3.42 -1.96
C THR A 250 0.24 2.11 -1.19
N LYS A 251 1.09 1.17 -1.59
CA LYS A 251 1.28 -0.10 -0.90
C LYS A 251 2.58 -0.09 -0.11
N VAL A 252 2.49 -0.51 1.15
CA VAL A 252 3.65 -0.75 2.02
C VAL A 252 4.09 -2.21 1.91
N VAL A 253 5.40 -2.42 1.79
CA VAL A 253 6.05 -3.74 1.73
C VAL A 253 7.25 -3.78 2.65
#